data_AF-A0A452ZVN9-F1
#
_entry.id   AF-A0A452ZVN9-F1
#
_cell.length_a   1.000
_cell.length_b   1.000
_cell.length_c   1.000
_cell.angle_alpha   90.00
_cell.angle_beta   90.00
_cell.angle_gamma   90.00
#
_symmetry.space_group_name_H-M   'P 1'
#
loop_
_entity.id
_entity.type
_entity.pdbx_description
1 polymer ?
#
loop_
_entity_poly.entity_id
_entity_poly.type
_entity_poly.pdbx_seq_one_letter_code
_entity_poly.pdbx_strand_id
1 'polypeptide(L)'
;FVLIIWLFVVLIINSSYTASLTSILTVQQLSTGITGIDNLISSGLPIGYQAGKFTKNYLIEELSIPESRLVALNTIKEYADALRRGSGDGGVAAIVDEMPYVEIFLSYHCDFRIVGQEFTKEGWGFVRSSSSLL
;
A
#
# COMPACT_ATOMS: atom_id res chain seq x y z
N PHE A 1 7.48 -47.11 -24.17
CA PHE A 1 7.77 -46.69 -22.78
C PHE A 1 8.69 -45.47 -22.73
N VAL A 2 9.90 -45.54 -23.31
CA VAL A 2 10.89 -44.42 -23.32
C VAL A 2 10.36 -43.12 -23.95
N LEU A 3 9.69 -43.19 -25.11
CA LEU A 3 9.12 -42.02 -25.78
C LEU A 3 8.05 -41.28 -24.95
N ILE A 4 7.26 -42.04 -24.16
CA ILE A 4 6.23 -41.47 -23.30
C ILE A 4 6.87 -40.69 -22.15
N ILE A 5 7.90 -41.27 -21.50
CA ILE A 5 8.67 -40.61 -20.44
C ILE A 5 9.31 -39.32 -20.97
N TRP A 6 9.90 -39.37 -22.17
CA TRP A 6 10.54 -38.22 -22.78
C TRP A 6 9.55 -37.08 -23.09
N LEU A 7 8.36 -37.43 -23.58
CA LEU A 7 7.28 -36.48 -23.86
C LEU A 7 6.78 -35.78 -22.58
N PHE A 8 6.67 -36.52 -21.47
CA PHE A 8 6.34 -35.93 -20.16
C PHE A 8 7.43 -34.98 -19.64
N VAL A 9 8.71 -35.31 -19.81
CA VAL A 9 9.83 -34.43 -19.39
C VAL A 9 9.79 -33.10 -20.16
N VAL A 10 9.63 -33.15 -21.48
CA VAL A 10 9.52 -31.94 -22.31
C VAL A 10 8.30 -31.09 -21.93
N LEU A 11 7.17 -31.74 -21.63
CA LEU A 11 5.95 -31.05 -21.18
C LEU A 11 6.16 -30.35 -19.83
N ILE A 12 6.82 -31.00 -18.87
CA ILE A 12 7.11 -30.42 -17.55
C ILE A 12 8.04 -29.21 -17.67
N ILE A 13 9.09 -29.29 -18.50
CA ILE A 13 10.01 -28.16 -18.71
C ILE A 13 9.29 -26.97 -19.33
N ASN A 14 8.48 -27.19 -20.37
CA ASN A 14 7.71 -26.12 -21.00
C ASN A 14 6.67 -25.52 -20.04
N SER A 15 6.00 -26.35 -19.26
CA SER A 15 5.03 -25.91 -18.25
C SER A 15 5.70 -25.08 -17.16
N SER A 16 6.82 -25.53 -16.61
CA SER A 16 7.59 -24.80 -15.59
C SER A 16 8.17 -23.50 -16.13
N TYR A 17 8.69 -23.50 -17.36
CA TYR A 17 9.18 -22.27 -18.01
C TYR A 17 8.04 -21.27 -18.23
N THR A 18 6.89 -21.74 -18.71
CA THR A 18 5.69 -20.91 -18.87
C THR A 18 5.27 -20.38 -17.51
N ALA A 19 5.14 -21.22 -16.48
CA ALA A 19 4.73 -20.83 -15.14
C ALA A 19 5.69 -19.83 -14.47
N SER A 20 7.01 -20.01 -14.62
CA SER A 20 8.00 -19.05 -14.14
C SER A 20 7.93 -17.73 -14.89
N LEU A 21 7.71 -17.75 -16.20
CA LEU A 21 7.54 -16.55 -17.01
C LEU A 21 6.23 -15.80 -16.67
N THR A 22 5.11 -16.50 -16.55
CA THR A 22 3.85 -15.89 -16.09
C THR A 22 4.00 -15.35 -14.67
N SER A 23 4.69 -16.04 -13.78
CA SER A 23 4.94 -15.55 -12.42
C SER A 23 5.76 -14.26 -12.39
N ILE A 24 6.71 -14.07 -13.32
CA ILE A 24 7.49 -12.83 -13.41
C ILE A 24 6.62 -11.71 -14.00
N LEU A 25 5.84 -12.00 -15.05
CA LEU A 25 4.97 -11.02 -15.70
C LEU A 25 3.82 -10.56 -14.80
N THR A 26 3.24 -11.45 -13.98
CA THR A 26 2.19 -11.09 -13.02
C THR A 26 2.73 -10.21 -11.90
N VAL A 27 3.96 -10.45 -11.41
CA VAL A 27 4.61 -9.61 -10.40
C VAL A 27 4.92 -8.21 -10.93
N GLN A 28 5.31 -8.07 -12.20
CA GLN A 28 5.62 -6.77 -12.80
C GLN A 28 4.39 -5.94 -13.17
N GLN A 29 3.28 -6.56 -13.60
CA GLN A 29 2.01 -5.83 -13.83
C GLN A 29 1.43 -5.24 -12.55
N LEU A 30 1.81 -5.80 -11.40
CA LEU A 30 1.53 -5.25 -10.08
C LEU A 30 2.56 -4.15 -9.70
N SER A 31 3.33 -3.54 -10.60
CA SER A 31 4.13 -2.35 -10.27
C SER A 31 3.30 -1.10 -10.54
N THR A 32 2.59 -0.61 -9.52
CA THR A 32 2.07 0.75 -9.53
C THR A 32 3.26 1.70 -9.52
N GLY A 33 3.26 2.77 -10.32
CA GLY A 33 4.42 3.68 -10.47
C GLY A 33 5.02 4.22 -9.16
N ILE A 34 4.30 4.10 -8.04
CA ILE A 34 4.78 4.30 -6.68
C ILE A 34 5.25 2.95 -6.14
N THR A 35 6.56 2.81 -5.89
CA THR A 35 7.18 1.60 -5.31
C THR A 35 7.43 1.69 -3.80
N GLY A 36 7.30 2.88 -3.22
CA GLY A 36 7.53 3.14 -1.80
C GLY A 36 7.45 4.63 -1.46
N ILE A 37 7.76 4.97 -0.21
CA ILE A 37 7.62 6.32 0.34
C ILE A 37 8.54 7.33 -0.36
N ASP A 38 9.78 6.96 -0.72
CA ASP A 38 10.74 7.86 -1.38
C ASP A 38 10.24 8.32 -2.77
N ASN A 39 9.64 7.39 -3.51
CA ASN A 39 9.02 7.66 -4.80
C ASN A 39 7.77 8.53 -4.61
N LEU A 40 6.94 8.24 -3.61
CA LEU A 40 5.76 9.04 -3.30
C LEU A 40 6.12 10.50 -2.93
N ILE A 41 7.19 10.72 -2.16
CA ILE A 41 7.68 12.05 -1.80
C ILE A 41 8.13 12.80 -3.06
N SER A 42 8.99 12.19 -3.88
CA SER A 42 9.55 12.80 -5.09
C SER A 42 8.54 12.99 -6.23
N SER A 43 7.49 12.19 -6.29
CA SER A 43 6.48 12.22 -7.38
C SER A 43 5.62 13.49 -7.43
N GLY A 44 5.54 14.25 -6.34
CA GLY A 44 4.66 15.44 -6.30
C GLY A 44 3.15 15.13 -6.23
N LEU A 45 2.75 13.86 -6.17
CA LEU A 45 1.35 13.43 -6.24
C LEU A 45 0.57 13.72 -4.95
N PRO A 46 -0.78 13.85 -5.04
CA PRO A 46 -1.65 14.00 -3.87
C PRO A 46 -1.71 12.72 -3.03
N ILE A 47 -1.67 12.89 -1.70
CA ILE A 47 -1.59 11.81 -0.71
C ILE A 47 -2.78 11.92 0.23
N GLY A 48 -3.55 10.84 0.34
CA GLY A 48 -4.60 10.72 1.33
C GLY A 48 -4.03 10.35 2.69
N TYR A 49 -4.60 10.89 3.76
CA TYR A 49 -4.23 10.51 5.13
C TYR A 49 -5.46 10.51 6.04
N GLN A 50 -5.43 9.70 7.10
CA GLN A 50 -6.49 9.74 8.12
C GLN A 50 -6.49 11.10 8.82
N ALA A 51 -7.64 11.73 9.03
CA ALA A 51 -7.70 13.08 9.61
C ALA A 51 -7.30 13.19 11.12
N GLY A 52 -6.40 12.34 11.59
CA GLY A 52 -5.67 12.50 12.83
C GLY A 52 -4.51 13.50 12.72
N LYS A 53 -4.09 14.05 13.87
CA LYS A 53 -2.94 14.98 13.93
C LYS A 53 -1.60 14.28 13.74
N PHE A 54 -1.49 13.01 14.15
CA PHE A 54 -0.22 12.30 14.17
C PHE A 54 0.33 12.06 12.77
N THR A 55 -0.44 11.37 11.92
CA THR A 55 -0.07 11.06 10.54
C THR A 55 0.22 12.32 9.73
N LYS A 56 -0.59 13.37 9.90
CA LYS A 56 -0.38 14.67 9.26
C LYS A 56 0.96 15.30 9.65
N ASN A 57 1.21 15.43 10.95
CA ASN A 57 2.42 16.07 11.45
C ASN A 57 3.65 15.27 11.03
N TYR A 58 3.61 13.94 11.09
CA TYR A 58 4.70 13.09 10.62
C TYR A 58 5.00 13.30 9.13
N LEU A 59 3.98 13.36 8.28
CA LEU A 59 4.16 13.60 6.84
C LEU A 59 4.77 14.97 6.54
N ILE A 60 4.42 16.00 7.33
CA ILE A 60 4.91 17.37 7.13
C ILE A 60 6.29 17.58 7.76
N GLU A 61 6.47 17.19 9.02
CA GLU A 61 7.65 17.50 9.84
C GLU A 61 8.81 16.55 9.54
N GLU A 62 8.55 15.24 9.43
CA GLU A 62 9.60 14.23 9.22
C GLU A 62 9.86 13.98 7.73
N LEU A 63 8.80 13.91 6.93
CA LEU A 63 8.92 13.61 5.49
C LEU A 63 8.93 14.86 4.60
N SER A 64 8.80 16.06 5.18
CA SER A 64 8.84 17.34 4.46
C SER A 64 7.82 17.44 3.31
N ILE A 65 6.67 16.78 3.44
CA ILE A 65 5.63 16.79 2.41
C ILE A 65 4.81 18.08 2.52
N PRO A 66 4.61 18.81 1.41
CA PRO A 66 3.76 20.01 1.41
C PRO A 66 2.32 19.70 1.83
N GLU A 67 1.78 20.48 2.76
CA GLU A 67 0.40 20.33 3.22
C GLU A 67 -0.63 20.45 2.08
N SER A 68 -0.31 21.21 1.03
CA SER A 68 -1.17 21.36 -0.16
C SER A 68 -1.41 20.06 -0.94
N ARG A 69 -0.56 19.04 -0.74
CA ARG A 69 -0.70 17.71 -1.36
C ARG A 69 -1.47 16.74 -0.48
N LEU A 70 -1.72 17.09 0.78
CA LEU A 70 -2.34 16.21 1.76
C LEU A 70 -3.86 16.36 1.72
N VAL A 71 -4.55 15.25 1.54
CA VAL A 71 -6.01 15.18 1.51
C VAL A 71 -6.48 14.41 2.73
N ALA A 72 -7.19 15.10 3.63
CA ALA A 72 -7.78 14.47 4.81
C ALA A 72 -8.95 13.57 4.38
N LEU A 73 -8.89 12.30 4.78
CA LEU A 73 -9.93 11.31 4.52
C LEU A 73 -10.32 10.69 5.87
N ASN A 74 -11.62 10.56 6.14
CA ASN A 74 -12.12 10.13 7.45
C ASN A 74 -12.72 8.73 7.44
N THR A 75 -13.19 8.28 6.27
CA THR A 75 -13.97 7.03 6.17
C THR A 75 -13.32 6.07 5.17
N ILE A 76 -13.50 4.76 5.42
CA ILE A 76 -13.09 3.68 4.51
C ILE A 76 -13.65 3.89 3.10
N LYS A 77 -14.88 4.43 3.00
CA LYS A 77 -15.52 4.75 1.73
C LYS A 77 -14.78 5.88 1.00
N GLU A 78 -14.43 6.95 1.71
CA GLU A 78 -13.62 8.04 1.16
C GLU A 78 -12.26 7.55 0.68
N TYR A 79 -11.66 6.57 1.36
CA TYR A 79 -10.39 5.97 0.95
C TYR A 79 -10.54 5.30 -0.42
N ALA A 80 -11.53 4.41 -0.56
CA ALA A 80 -11.79 3.71 -1.81
C ALA A 80 -12.15 4.67 -2.96
N ASP A 81 -13.01 5.66 -2.69
CA ASP A 81 -13.45 6.63 -3.69
C ASP A 81 -12.32 7.58 -4.12
N ALA A 82 -11.42 7.96 -3.22
CA ALA A 82 -10.25 8.78 -3.54
C ALA A 82 -9.19 8.00 -4.32
N LEU A 83 -8.92 6.75 -3.95
CA LEU A 83 -7.98 5.88 -4.67
C LEU A 83 -8.49 5.50 -6.06
N ARG A 84 -9.80 5.26 -6.22
CA ARG A 84 -10.41 4.94 -7.53
C ARG A 84 -10.41 6.11 -8.50
N ARG A 85 -10.59 7.33 -8.01
CA ARG A 85 -10.44 8.55 -8.83
C ARG A 85 -8.99 8.76 -9.29
N GLY A 86 -8.03 8.31 -8.48
CA GLY A 86 -6.61 8.48 -8.77
C GLY A 86 -6.17 9.95 -8.75
N SER A 87 -4.89 10.20 -9.00
CA SER A 87 -4.33 11.56 -8.96
C SER A 87 -4.80 12.47 -10.11
N GLY A 88 -5.29 11.90 -11.22
CA GLY A 88 -5.72 12.66 -12.40
C GLY A 88 -7.06 13.38 -12.23
N ASP A 89 -8.01 12.78 -11.52
CA ASP A 89 -9.39 13.28 -11.39
C ASP A 89 -9.69 13.83 -9.98
N GLY A 90 -8.69 14.46 -9.35
CA GLY A 90 -8.82 15.08 -8.02
C GLY A 90 -9.01 14.07 -6.87
N GLY A 91 -8.57 12.82 -7.08
CA GLY A 91 -8.39 11.81 -6.04
C GLY A 91 -6.96 11.83 -5.47
N VAL A 92 -6.52 10.69 -4.96
CA VAL A 92 -5.18 10.54 -4.36
C VAL A 92 -4.41 9.42 -5.05
N ALA A 93 -3.09 9.52 -5.09
CA ALA A 93 -2.25 8.47 -5.66
C ALA A 93 -1.97 7.33 -4.67
N ALA A 94 -1.92 7.66 -3.38
CA ALA A 94 -1.73 6.71 -2.30
C ALA A 94 -2.40 7.22 -1.02
N ILE A 95 -2.66 6.32 -0.09
CA ILE A 95 -3.13 6.64 1.26
C ILE A 95 -2.07 6.20 2.26
N VAL A 96 -1.79 7.07 3.24
CA VAL A 96 -0.91 6.79 4.36
C VAL A 96 -1.73 6.78 5.64
N ASP A 97 -1.69 5.66 6.35
CA ASP A 97 -2.40 5.45 7.61
C ASP A 97 -1.69 4.35 8.42
N GLU A 98 -2.10 4.16 9.67
CA GLU A 98 -1.56 3.11 10.53
C GLU A 98 -1.96 1.71 10.03
N MET A 99 -1.03 0.75 10.13
CA MET A 99 -1.20 -0.63 9.66
C MET A 99 -2.57 -1.25 9.99
N PRO A 100 -3.09 -1.22 11.23
CA PRO A 100 -4.39 -1.84 11.53
C PRO A 100 -5.55 -1.24 10.75
N TYR A 101 -5.55 0.07 10.47
CA TYR A 101 -6.60 0.70 9.67
C TYR A 101 -6.49 0.30 8.19
N VAL A 102 -5.26 0.21 7.67
CA VAL A 102 -5.00 -0.26 6.31
C VAL A 102 -5.43 -1.73 6.13
N GLU A 103 -5.13 -2.59 7.09
CA GLU A 103 -5.55 -4.00 7.08
C GLU A 103 -7.07 -4.13 7.05
N ILE A 104 -7.78 -3.35 7.88
CA ILE A 104 -9.24 -3.32 7.87
C ILE A 104 -9.76 -2.86 6.50
N PHE A 105 -9.19 -1.79 5.93
CA PHE A 105 -9.56 -1.30 4.60
C PHE A 105 -9.40 -2.38 3.51
N LEU A 106 -8.27 -3.09 3.51
CA LEU A 106 -7.99 -4.17 2.55
C LEU A 106 -8.89 -5.39 2.75
N SER A 107 -9.36 -5.64 3.98
CA SER A 107 -10.33 -6.71 4.23
C SER A 107 -11.68 -6.48 3.53
N TYR A 108 -12.06 -5.20 3.33
CA TYR A 108 -13.29 -4.83 2.62
C TYR A 108 -13.07 -4.57 1.12
N HIS A 109 -11.84 -4.29 0.70
CA HIS A 109 -11.53 -3.90 -0.68
C HIS A 109 -10.27 -4.62 -1.21
N CYS A 110 -10.50 -5.68 -2.00
CA CYS A 110 -9.43 -6.49 -2.62
C CYS A 110 -8.76 -5.83 -3.83
N ASP A 111 -9.30 -4.72 -4.33
CA ASP A 111 -8.78 -4.01 -5.51
C ASP A 111 -7.48 -3.24 -5.21
N PHE A 112 -7.14 -3.12 -3.93
CA PHE A 112 -6.00 -2.34 -3.46
C PHE A 112 -4.99 -3.24 -2.75
N ARG A 113 -3.79 -2.71 -2.55
CA ARG A 113 -2.73 -3.38 -1.81
C ARG A 113 -1.83 -2.36 -1.14
N ILE A 114 -1.05 -2.81 -0.16
CA ILE A 114 0.05 -2.04 0.43
C ILE A 114 1.21 -2.01 -0.58
N VAL A 115 1.87 -0.86 -0.68
CA VAL A 115 3.07 -0.70 -1.51
C VAL A 115 4.17 -0.03 -0.69
N GLY A 116 5.40 -0.56 -0.80
CA GLY A 116 6.54 -0.12 -0.01
C GLY A 116 6.69 -0.89 1.31
N GLN A 117 7.70 -0.50 2.09
CA GLN A 117 7.94 -0.99 3.44
C GLN A 117 7.33 -0.03 4.46
N GLU A 118 7.04 -0.55 5.64
CA GLU A 118 6.68 0.25 6.81
C GLU A 118 7.83 1.21 7.16
N PHE A 119 7.51 2.48 7.34
CA PHE A 119 8.50 3.55 7.56
C PHE A 119 8.39 4.19 8.96
N THR A 120 7.26 4.02 9.64
CA THR A 120 7.07 4.49 11.02
C THR A 120 7.48 3.39 11.99
N LYS A 121 8.25 3.72 13.04
CA LYS A 121 8.68 2.77 14.09
C LYS A 121 7.95 2.96 15.43
N GLU A 122 6.89 3.75 15.42
CA GLU A 122 6.13 4.10 16.61
C GLU A 122 4.93 3.16 16.77
N GLY A 123 4.57 2.86 18.03
CA GLY A 123 3.51 1.93 18.39
C GLY A 123 2.52 2.52 19.37
N TRP A 124 1.38 1.85 19.53
CA TRP A 124 0.34 2.29 20.44
C TRP A 124 0.69 1.93 21.89
N GLY A 125 0.42 2.85 22.81
CA GLY A 125 0.62 2.65 24.24
C GLY A 125 -0.53 3.19 25.07
N PHE A 126 -0.93 2.47 26.11
CA PHE A 126 -1.92 2.95 27.08
C PHE A 126 -1.21 3.71 28.20
N VAL A 127 -1.67 4.94 28.48
CA VAL A 127 -1.17 5.74 29.61
C VAL A 127 -2.25 5.76 30.70
N ARG A 128 -1.87 5.36 31.92
CA ARG A 128 -2.72 5.49 33.11
C ARG A 128 -2.29 6.73 33.89
N SER A 129 -3.23 7.65 34.15
CA SER A 129 -2.98 8.77 35.06
C SER A 129 -2.74 8.26 36.48
N SER A 130 -1.64 8.69 37.11
CA SER A 130 -1.24 8.24 38.45
C SER A 130 -2.19 8.74 39.56
N SER A 131 -3.08 9.68 39.26
CA SER A 131 -3.96 10.34 40.24
C SER A 131 -5.31 9.66 40.49
N SER A 132 -5.61 8.52 39.87
CA SER A 132 -6.81 7.72 40.21
C SER A 132 -6.46 6.59 41.18
N LEU A 133 -6.11 6.97 42.41
CA LEU A 133 -6.14 6.13 43.60
C LEU A 133 -7.11 6.76 44.60
N LEU A 134 -8.39 6.84 44.21
CA LEU A 134 -9.55 6.91 45.08
C LEU A 134 -10.69 6.14 44.40
#